data_AF-A0A1X7DW76-F1
#
_entry.id   AF-A0A1X7DW76-F1
#
_cell.length_a   1.000
_cell.length_b   1.000
_cell.length_c   1.000
_cell.angle_alpha   90.00
_cell.angle_beta   90.00
_cell.angle_gamma   90.00
#
_symmetry.space_group_name_H-M   'P 1'
#
loop_
_entity.id
_entity.type
_entity.pdbx_description
1 polymer ?
#
loop_
_entity_poly.entity_id
_entity_poly.type
_entity_poly.pdbx_seq_one_letter_code
_entity_poly.pdbx_strand_id
1 'polypeptide(L)'
;MPRRISRELKTLINRALKALSVCALSLAISGCIGTGGIAPQGQALKATTLATDEAIRSAAQDAHWPTAQWWQAYGDPQLNRWVELATQNSPSMAMAAARVREARAMAGVAESAESLQINADTTLKRHNWPKDQFYGPGELSGANTWDNNASLGLSYALDLWGRESNATERAVDLAHMSAAEARQAQLELQNNVVRAYIQLSLHYANRDIVVATLAQQQQILDLANKRLDAGIGTHFDVSQAETPLPETHRQLDALDEEIALSRNQLAALAGKGPGEGATLQRPTLSLAAPLKLPSSLPAQLLGQRPDVVASRWQVAAQARGIDVAHAGFYPNVDLVGSLGYMATGGGMLAFLAGKKFNYNVGPAITLPIFDGGRLRAELGEASAGYDIAVARYNQTLVNALKGISDQLIRRESMDKQASFAAQSVASAQKTYDIAMIAYQRGLTDYLNVLNAQTLLFRQQQVEQQVQAARLGAHAELVTALGGGLDAGKDVPQDAKTLPSKTPAALAVFDH
;
A
#
# COMPACT_ATOMS: atom_id res chain seq x y z
N MET A 1 11.51 -10.52 -89.14
CA MET A 1 11.49 -11.57 -88.09
C MET A 1 11.51 -10.94 -86.66
N PRO A 2 10.53 -10.11 -86.20
CA PRO A 2 10.66 -9.43 -84.89
C PRO A 2 9.59 -9.77 -83.82
N ARG A 3 8.55 -10.56 -84.12
CA ARG A 3 7.42 -10.77 -83.19
C ARG A 3 7.66 -11.83 -82.10
N ARG A 4 8.61 -12.75 -82.28
CA ARG A 4 8.85 -13.87 -81.35
C ARG A 4 9.60 -13.47 -80.07
N ILE A 5 10.51 -12.50 -80.15
CA ILE A 5 11.33 -12.04 -79.01
C ILE A 5 10.49 -11.27 -77.97
N SER A 6 9.42 -10.60 -78.40
CA SER A 6 8.56 -9.80 -77.50
C SER A 6 7.69 -10.61 -76.53
N ARG A 7 7.35 -11.88 -76.86
CA ARG A 7 6.54 -12.74 -76.00
C ARG A 7 7.38 -13.41 -74.91
N GLU A 8 8.55 -13.93 -75.28
CA GLU A 8 9.52 -14.55 -74.37
C GLU A 8 9.98 -13.58 -73.27
N LEU A 9 10.27 -12.32 -73.64
CA LEU A 9 10.69 -11.28 -72.70
C LEU A 9 9.58 -10.93 -71.70
N LYS A 10 8.32 -10.83 -72.17
CA LYS A 10 7.16 -10.54 -71.30
C LYS A 10 6.86 -11.68 -70.34
N THR A 11 7.04 -12.94 -70.76
CA THR A 11 6.85 -14.10 -69.87
C THR A 11 7.94 -14.22 -68.82
N LEU A 12 9.19 -13.90 -69.16
CA LEU A 12 10.31 -13.85 -68.20
C LEU A 12 10.13 -12.72 -67.17
N ILE A 13 9.73 -11.53 -67.61
CA ILE A 13 9.47 -10.38 -66.72
C ILE A 13 8.29 -10.67 -65.78
N ASN A 14 7.18 -11.25 -66.28
CA ASN A 14 6.04 -11.63 -65.43
C ASN A 14 6.38 -12.75 -64.44
N ARG A 15 7.26 -13.70 -64.79
CA ARG A 15 7.73 -14.74 -63.86
C ARG A 15 8.65 -14.15 -62.80
N ALA A 16 9.55 -13.24 -63.18
CA ALA A 16 10.43 -12.54 -62.24
C ALA A 16 9.64 -11.64 -61.28
N LEU A 17 8.64 -10.88 -61.76
CA LEU A 17 7.76 -10.07 -60.90
C LEU A 17 6.89 -10.92 -59.96
N LYS A 18 6.41 -12.10 -60.41
CA LYS A 18 5.70 -13.06 -59.54
C LYS A 18 6.61 -13.66 -58.48
N ALA A 19 7.85 -14.00 -58.83
CA ALA A 19 8.83 -14.49 -57.86
C ALA A 19 9.24 -13.40 -56.86
N LEU A 20 9.43 -12.15 -57.31
CA LEU A 20 9.77 -11.03 -56.43
C LEU A 20 8.62 -10.65 -55.49
N SER A 21 7.37 -10.70 -55.97
CA SER A 21 6.19 -10.45 -55.13
C SER A 21 5.95 -11.58 -54.13
N VAL A 22 6.17 -12.84 -54.50
CA VAL A 22 6.12 -13.97 -53.56
C VAL A 22 7.24 -13.88 -52.52
N CYS A 23 8.47 -13.52 -52.91
CA CYS A 23 9.58 -13.30 -51.97
C CYS A 23 9.36 -12.08 -51.06
N ALA A 24 8.81 -10.98 -51.57
CA ALA A 24 8.48 -9.81 -50.76
C ALA A 24 7.31 -10.10 -49.79
N LEU A 25 6.33 -10.91 -50.22
CA LEU A 25 5.24 -11.36 -49.36
C LEU A 25 5.75 -12.31 -48.28
N SER A 26 6.65 -13.25 -48.60
CA SER A 26 7.23 -14.15 -47.60
C SER A 26 8.18 -13.43 -46.63
N LEU A 27 9.00 -12.50 -47.11
CA LEU A 27 9.84 -11.63 -46.25
C LEU A 27 9.01 -10.70 -45.36
N ALA A 28 7.87 -10.21 -45.85
CA ALA A 28 6.93 -9.42 -45.04
C ALA A 28 6.25 -10.28 -43.96
N ILE A 29 5.85 -11.52 -44.28
CA ILE A 29 5.19 -12.43 -43.33
C ILE A 29 6.17 -12.94 -42.24
N SER A 30 7.45 -13.08 -42.53
CA SER A 30 8.48 -13.48 -41.54
C SER A 30 8.89 -12.37 -40.54
N GLY A 31 8.30 -11.18 -40.62
CA GLY A 31 8.77 -10.02 -39.85
C GLY A 31 8.26 -9.90 -38.41
N CYS A 32 7.02 -10.31 -38.07
CA CYS A 32 6.38 -9.77 -36.86
C CYS A 32 5.34 -10.68 -36.18
N ILE A 33 5.62 -11.96 -35.89
CA ILE A 33 4.72 -12.78 -35.04
C ILE A 33 5.42 -13.48 -33.86
N GLY A 34 6.75 -13.44 -33.75
CA GLY A 34 7.44 -14.10 -32.62
C GLY A 34 7.29 -13.36 -31.29
N THR A 35 7.33 -14.10 -30.18
CA THR A 35 7.50 -13.61 -28.80
C THR A 35 8.98 -13.54 -28.40
N GLY A 36 9.87 -14.06 -29.27
CA GLY A 36 11.30 -14.18 -29.04
C GLY A 36 11.97 -12.87 -28.58
N GLY A 37 12.76 -13.01 -27.51
CA GLY A 37 13.50 -11.91 -26.87
C GLY A 37 12.73 -11.13 -25.80
N ILE A 38 11.46 -11.48 -25.54
CA ILE A 38 10.60 -10.80 -24.56
C ILE A 38 10.22 -11.81 -23.48
N ALA A 39 10.97 -11.80 -22.38
CA ALA A 39 10.72 -12.64 -21.22
C ALA A 39 11.05 -11.86 -19.94
N PRO A 40 10.34 -12.12 -18.83
CA PRO A 40 10.64 -11.49 -17.56
C PRO A 40 12.06 -11.84 -17.10
N GLN A 41 12.75 -10.84 -16.56
CA GLN A 41 14.13 -10.97 -16.08
C GLN A 41 14.19 -10.98 -14.54
N GLY A 42 13.11 -10.58 -13.89
CA GLY A 42 12.98 -10.47 -12.45
C GLY A 42 13.04 -11.83 -11.75
N GLN A 43 13.89 -11.92 -10.73
CA GLN A 43 13.99 -13.08 -9.87
C GLN A 43 13.56 -12.72 -8.45
N ALA A 44 12.54 -13.42 -7.94
CA ALA A 44 12.06 -13.24 -6.58
C ALA A 44 13.10 -13.76 -5.59
N LEU A 45 13.46 -12.92 -4.61
CA LEU A 45 14.35 -13.31 -3.52
C LEU A 45 13.65 -14.32 -2.61
N LYS A 46 14.40 -15.35 -2.22
CA LYS A 46 13.99 -16.26 -1.17
C LYS A 46 14.37 -15.66 0.18
N ALA A 47 13.41 -15.51 1.08
CA ALA A 47 13.68 -14.93 2.40
C ALA A 47 14.77 -15.69 3.18
N THR A 48 14.87 -17.01 2.98
CA THR A 48 15.87 -17.87 3.62
C THR A 48 17.30 -17.68 3.10
N THR A 49 17.49 -17.04 1.95
CA THR A 49 18.84 -16.79 1.39
C THR A 49 19.44 -15.47 1.84
N LEU A 50 18.67 -14.62 2.52
CA LEU A 50 19.14 -13.33 3.01
C LEU A 50 19.92 -13.53 4.32
N ALA A 51 21.15 -13.03 4.35
CA ALA A 51 21.98 -13.06 5.56
C ALA A 51 21.33 -12.20 6.66
N THR A 52 21.17 -12.76 7.84
CA THR A 52 20.71 -12.05 9.04
C THR A 52 21.89 -11.70 9.92
N ASP A 53 21.77 -10.59 10.67
CA ASP A 53 22.79 -10.15 11.62
C ASP A 53 22.72 -10.90 12.96
N GLU A 54 23.63 -10.55 13.87
CA GLU A 54 23.68 -11.16 15.21
C GLU A 54 22.47 -10.79 16.07
N ALA A 55 21.90 -9.59 15.88
CA ALA A 55 20.71 -9.16 16.62
C ALA A 55 19.51 -10.07 16.32
N ILE A 56 19.29 -10.44 15.06
CA ILE A 56 18.23 -11.38 14.67
C ILE A 56 18.57 -12.80 15.17
N ARG A 57 19.81 -13.27 14.99
CA ARG A 57 20.21 -14.65 15.36
C ARG A 57 20.08 -14.92 16.87
N SER A 58 20.50 -13.98 17.70
CA SER A 58 20.46 -14.10 19.17
C SER A 58 19.03 -14.04 19.72
N ALA A 59 18.15 -13.25 19.10
CA ALA A 59 16.78 -13.07 19.57
C ALA A 59 15.82 -14.21 19.16
N ALA A 60 16.17 -15.02 18.15
CA ALA A 60 15.33 -16.06 17.55
C ALA A 60 15.15 -17.34 18.42
N GLN A 61 15.51 -17.33 19.71
CA GLN A 61 15.65 -18.60 20.44
C GLN A 61 14.42 -19.09 21.21
N ASP A 62 13.34 -18.32 21.45
CA ASP A 62 12.14 -18.85 22.16
C ASP A 62 10.96 -17.85 22.21
N ALA A 63 10.18 -17.71 21.12
CA ALA A 63 8.95 -16.89 21.16
C ALA A 63 7.85 -17.32 20.18
N HIS A 64 6.62 -16.95 20.54
CA HIS A 64 5.45 -16.99 19.67
C HIS A 64 5.26 -15.64 18.98
N TRP A 65 4.62 -15.62 17.81
CA TRP A 65 4.31 -14.39 17.07
C TRP A 65 3.41 -13.46 17.89
N PRO A 66 3.50 -12.11 17.73
CA PRO A 66 2.62 -11.20 18.44
C PRO A 66 1.14 -11.52 18.20
N THR A 67 0.32 -11.39 19.24
CA THR A 67 -1.13 -11.50 19.11
C THR A 67 -1.71 -10.25 18.44
N ALA A 68 -2.89 -10.38 17.81
CA ALA A 68 -3.54 -9.28 17.09
C ALA A 68 -3.83 -8.03 17.94
N GLN A 69 -3.91 -8.16 19.27
CA GLN A 69 -4.15 -7.07 20.23
C GLN A 69 -2.88 -6.73 21.03
N TRP A 70 -1.74 -6.66 20.35
CA TRP A 70 -0.42 -6.47 20.96
C TRP A 70 -0.27 -5.25 21.88
N TRP A 71 -1.05 -4.18 21.64
CA TRP A 71 -1.02 -2.97 22.46
C TRP A 71 -1.56 -3.19 23.89
N GLN A 72 -2.26 -4.30 24.15
CA GLN A 72 -2.68 -4.65 25.51
C GLN A 72 -1.49 -4.92 26.44
N ALA A 73 -0.31 -5.23 25.89
CA ALA A 73 0.93 -5.42 26.65
C ALA A 73 1.37 -4.18 27.44
N TYR A 74 0.86 -2.98 27.09
CA TYR A 74 1.13 -1.74 27.81
C TYR A 74 0.25 -1.54 29.05
N GLY A 75 -0.72 -2.43 29.30
CA GLY A 75 -1.48 -2.46 30.56
C GLY A 75 -2.45 -1.31 30.79
N ASP A 76 -2.76 -0.50 29.76
CA ASP A 76 -3.65 0.66 29.88
C ASP A 76 -4.99 0.42 29.14
N PRO A 77 -6.12 0.28 29.87
CA PRO A 77 -7.44 0.10 29.26
C PRO A 77 -7.90 1.27 28.38
N GLN A 78 -7.46 2.50 28.67
CA GLN A 78 -7.77 3.66 27.84
C GLN A 78 -7.10 3.52 26.47
N LEU A 79 -5.84 3.08 26.41
CA LEU A 79 -5.16 2.78 25.15
C LEU A 79 -5.93 1.74 24.33
N ASN A 80 -6.39 0.66 24.96
CA ASN A 80 -7.16 -0.40 24.28
C ASN A 80 -8.40 0.18 23.60
N ARG A 81 -9.19 0.98 24.32
CA ARG A 81 -10.39 1.62 23.80
C ARG A 81 -10.08 2.55 22.62
N TRP A 82 -9.00 3.32 22.68
CA TRP A 82 -8.65 4.26 21.61
C TRP A 82 -8.17 3.54 20.34
N VAL A 83 -7.42 2.45 20.47
CA VAL A 83 -7.05 1.61 19.31
C VAL A 83 -8.29 0.97 18.67
N GLU A 84 -9.22 0.47 19.48
CA GLU A 84 -10.49 -0.10 18.99
C GLU A 84 -11.34 0.96 18.27
N LEU A 85 -11.49 2.16 18.87
CA LEU A 85 -12.20 3.27 18.24
C LEU A 85 -11.59 3.65 16.90
N ALA A 86 -10.26 3.74 16.80
CA ALA A 86 -9.57 4.09 15.58
C ALA A 86 -9.71 3.01 14.49
N THR A 87 -9.55 1.74 14.85
CA THR A 87 -9.64 0.65 13.88
C THR A 87 -11.07 0.40 13.37
N GLN A 88 -12.09 0.75 14.15
CA GLN A 88 -13.50 0.57 13.74
C GLN A 88 -14.11 1.80 13.05
N ASN A 89 -13.77 3.02 13.48
CA ASN A 89 -14.52 4.23 13.10
C ASN A 89 -13.70 5.30 12.36
N SER A 90 -12.40 5.08 12.11
CA SER A 90 -11.60 6.09 11.43
C SER A 90 -11.95 6.19 9.93
N PRO A 91 -11.96 7.42 9.36
CA PRO A 91 -12.13 7.62 7.92
C PRO A 91 -11.05 6.91 7.08
N SER A 92 -9.82 6.79 7.57
CA SER A 92 -8.74 6.08 6.87
C SER A 92 -9.06 4.59 6.69
N MET A 93 -9.65 3.94 7.71
CA MET A 93 -10.12 2.56 7.59
C MET A 93 -11.34 2.44 6.67
N ALA A 94 -12.25 3.42 6.68
CA ALA A 94 -13.35 3.45 5.74
C ALA A 94 -12.88 3.57 4.28
N MET A 95 -11.84 4.38 4.01
CA MET A 95 -11.19 4.47 2.70
C MET A 95 -10.52 3.16 2.30
N ALA A 96 -9.78 2.51 3.21
CA ALA A 96 -9.17 1.20 2.95
C ALA A 96 -10.23 0.15 2.60
N ALA A 97 -11.32 0.07 3.37
CA ALA A 97 -12.44 -0.83 3.08
C ALA A 97 -13.14 -0.52 1.75
N ALA A 98 -13.24 0.77 1.37
CA ALA A 98 -13.80 1.16 0.08
C ALA A 98 -12.93 0.73 -1.10
N ARG A 99 -11.61 0.87 -1.00
CA ARG A 99 -10.65 0.38 -2.02
C ARG A 99 -10.75 -1.13 -2.23
N VAL A 100 -10.95 -1.90 -1.15
CA VAL A 100 -11.19 -3.35 -1.27
C VAL A 100 -12.49 -3.64 -2.02
N ARG A 101 -13.58 -2.91 -1.73
CA ARG A 101 -14.85 -3.08 -2.46
C ARG A 101 -14.72 -2.68 -3.93
N GLU A 102 -14.00 -1.60 -4.22
CA GLU A 102 -13.69 -1.14 -5.58
C GLU A 102 -12.92 -2.21 -6.35
N ALA A 103 -11.84 -2.75 -5.78
CA ALA A 103 -11.03 -3.80 -6.42
C ALA A 103 -11.85 -5.08 -6.68
N ARG A 104 -12.74 -5.47 -5.75
CA ARG A 104 -13.67 -6.59 -5.95
C ARG A 104 -14.68 -6.31 -7.07
N ALA A 105 -15.20 -5.10 -7.16
CA ALA A 105 -16.11 -4.72 -8.24
C ALA A 105 -15.39 -4.74 -9.60
N MET A 106 -14.14 -4.28 -9.66
CA MET A 106 -13.31 -4.39 -10.86
C MET A 106 -13.04 -5.85 -11.26
N ALA A 107 -12.86 -6.76 -10.29
CA ALA A 107 -12.79 -8.19 -10.58
C ALA A 107 -14.09 -8.72 -11.20
N GLY A 108 -15.27 -8.30 -10.70
CA GLY A 108 -16.55 -8.65 -11.31
C GLY A 108 -16.75 -8.06 -12.73
N VAL A 109 -16.18 -6.89 -13.01
CA VAL A 109 -16.15 -6.34 -14.39
C VAL A 109 -15.30 -7.21 -15.31
N ALA A 110 -14.13 -7.66 -14.86
CA ALA A 110 -13.29 -8.58 -15.63
C ALA A 110 -14.00 -9.93 -15.85
N GLU A 111 -14.58 -10.52 -14.80
CA GLU A 111 -15.34 -11.78 -14.87
C GLU A 111 -16.53 -11.70 -15.84
N SER A 112 -17.14 -10.52 -16.00
CA SER A 112 -18.24 -10.34 -16.94
C SER A 112 -17.84 -10.60 -18.40
N ALA A 113 -16.57 -10.40 -18.76
CA ALA A 113 -16.07 -10.69 -20.10
C ALA A 113 -16.07 -12.19 -20.43
N GLU A 114 -16.02 -13.07 -19.42
CA GLU A 114 -16.15 -14.53 -19.58
C GLU A 114 -17.60 -14.99 -19.73
N SER A 115 -18.57 -14.10 -19.55
CA SER A 115 -19.99 -14.42 -19.58
C SER A 115 -20.64 -14.06 -20.92
N LEU A 116 -21.81 -14.66 -21.20
CA LEU A 116 -22.63 -14.30 -22.36
C LEU A 116 -23.09 -12.84 -22.23
N GLN A 117 -22.69 -12.00 -23.18
CA GLN A 117 -23.13 -10.63 -23.30
C GLN A 117 -24.32 -10.55 -24.26
N ILE A 118 -25.38 -9.87 -23.84
CA ILE A 118 -26.58 -9.65 -24.65
C ILE A 118 -26.86 -8.15 -24.70
N ASN A 119 -26.83 -7.58 -25.90
CA ASN A 119 -27.09 -6.17 -26.13
C ASN A 119 -28.33 -6.01 -27.01
N ALA A 120 -29.09 -4.93 -26.77
CA ALA A 120 -30.24 -4.57 -27.57
C ALA A 120 -29.98 -3.23 -28.23
N ASP A 121 -29.98 -3.22 -29.55
CA ASP A 121 -29.74 -2.03 -30.36
C ASP A 121 -30.98 -1.72 -31.17
N THR A 122 -31.40 -0.46 -31.16
CA THR A 122 -32.47 0.01 -32.04
C THR A 122 -32.10 1.34 -32.64
N THR A 123 -32.37 1.49 -33.93
CA THR A 123 -32.15 2.73 -34.66
C THR A 123 -33.39 3.03 -35.47
N LEU A 124 -33.94 4.24 -35.28
CA LEU A 124 -35.01 4.78 -36.10
C LEU A 124 -34.46 5.98 -36.87
N LYS A 125 -34.20 5.81 -38.17
CA LYS A 125 -33.58 6.84 -38.99
C LYS A 125 -34.47 7.20 -40.15
N ARG A 126 -34.83 8.48 -40.26
CA ARG A 126 -35.43 9.00 -41.49
C ARG A 126 -34.31 9.37 -42.46
N HIS A 127 -34.38 8.82 -43.67
CA HIS A 127 -33.35 8.93 -44.68
C HIS A 127 -33.92 9.55 -45.97
N ASN A 128 -33.24 10.58 -46.47
CA ASN A 128 -33.50 11.14 -47.80
C ASN A 128 -32.51 10.51 -48.77
N TRP A 129 -32.95 9.50 -49.53
CA TRP A 129 -32.13 8.74 -50.46
C TRP A 129 -31.92 9.54 -51.75
N PRO A 130 -30.69 9.97 -52.06
CA PRO A 130 -30.41 10.73 -53.27
C PRO A 130 -30.70 9.93 -54.55
N LYS A 131 -30.96 10.65 -55.64
CA LYS A 131 -31.02 10.04 -56.98
C LYS A 131 -29.61 9.94 -57.54
N ASP A 132 -28.93 8.84 -57.26
CA ASP A 132 -27.61 8.55 -57.79
C ASP A 132 -27.50 7.09 -58.27
N GLN A 133 -26.34 6.75 -58.82
CA GLN A 133 -26.07 5.42 -59.35
C GLN A 133 -25.94 4.34 -58.27
N PHE A 134 -25.71 4.71 -57.01
CA PHE A 134 -25.52 3.77 -55.90
C PHE A 134 -26.85 3.15 -55.46
N TYR A 135 -27.93 3.95 -55.37
CA TYR A 135 -29.27 3.44 -55.05
C TYR A 135 -30.05 2.93 -56.28
N GLY A 136 -29.56 3.22 -57.49
CA GLY A 136 -30.10 2.71 -58.76
C GLY A 136 -31.55 3.14 -59.02
N PRO A 137 -32.21 2.58 -60.07
CA PRO A 137 -33.66 2.67 -60.23
C PRO A 137 -34.35 1.71 -59.25
N GLY A 138 -35.32 2.19 -58.46
CA GLY A 138 -36.05 1.37 -57.49
C GLY A 138 -36.85 2.20 -56.47
N GLU A 139 -37.51 1.53 -55.51
CA GLU A 139 -38.38 2.15 -54.50
C GLU A 139 -37.65 3.15 -53.57
N LEU A 140 -36.32 3.06 -53.47
CA LEU A 140 -35.51 3.95 -52.66
C LEU A 140 -35.02 5.19 -53.42
N SER A 141 -34.99 5.18 -54.75
CA SER A 141 -34.35 6.24 -55.54
C SER A 141 -35.09 7.58 -55.44
N GLY A 142 -34.47 8.59 -54.83
CA GLY A 142 -35.10 9.89 -54.61
C GLY A 142 -36.23 9.86 -53.57
N ALA A 143 -36.33 8.80 -52.77
CA ALA A 143 -37.34 8.65 -51.74
C ALA A 143 -36.90 9.28 -50.42
N ASN A 144 -37.87 9.77 -49.64
CA ASN A 144 -37.64 10.18 -48.25
C ASN A 144 -38.42 9.23 -47.33
N THR A 145 -37.73 8.24 -46.79
CA THR A 145 -38.33 7.10 -46.11
C THR A 145 -37.49 6.65 -44.91
N TRP A 146 -37.97 5.66 -44.15
CA TRP A 146 -37.28 5.18 -42.95
C TRP A 146 -36.26 4.07 -43.25
N ASP A 147 -35.20 4.02 -42.44
CA ASP A 147 -34.18 3.00 -42.37
C ASP A 147 -34.05 2.57 -40.90
N ASN A 148 -34.84 1.58 -40.53
CA ASN A 148 -35.07 1.22 -39.14
C ASN A 148 -34.58 -0.19 -38.88
N ASN A 149 -33.84 -0.35 -37.78
CA ASN A 149 -33.41 -1.64 -37.29
C ASN A 149 -33.72 -1.78 -35.79
N ALA A 150 -34.02 -3.00 -35.37
CA ALA A 150 -33.98 -3.42 -33.98
C ALA A 150 -33.35 -4.80 -33.91
N SER A 151 -32.28 -4.97 -33.15
CA SER A 151 -31.55 -6.22 -33.03
C SER A 151 -31.20 -6.52 -31.58
N LEU A 152 -31.20 -7.80 -31.25
CA LEU A 152 -30.51 -8.34 -30.09
C LEU A 152 -29.20 -8.96 -30.58
N GLY A 153 -28.07 -8.46 -30.08
CA GLY A 153 -26.75 -9.00 -30.29
C GLY A 153 -26.33 -9.88 -29.12
N LEU A 154 -25.65 -10.97 -29.41
CA LEU A 154 -25.13 -11.96 -28.48
C LEU A 154 -23.62 -12.08 -28.75
N SER A 155 -22.78 -12.01 -27.72
CA SER A 155 -21.35 -12.29 -27.85
C SER A 155 -20.85 -13.05 -26.63
N TYR A 156 -20.06 -14.10 -26.87
CA TYR A 156 -19.48 -14.94 -25.83
C TYR A 156 -18.06 -15.34 -26.23
N ALA A 157 -17.06 -14.96 -25.44
CA ALA A 157 -15.68 -15.38 -25.68
C ALA A 157 -15.55 -16.88 -25.32
N LEU A 158 -15.03 -17.70 -26.24
CA LEU A 158 -14.77 -19.12 -25.93
C LEU A 158 -13.53 -19.32 -25.06
N ASP A 159 -12.72 -18.28 -24.93
CA ASP A 159 -11.51 -18.21 -24.12
C ASP A 159 -10.55 -19.41 -24.25
N LEU A 160 -10.29 -19.81 -25.50
CA LEU A 160 -9.46 -21.00 -25.81
C LEU A 160 -8.01 -20.88 -25.31
N TRP A 161 -7.53 -19.65 -25.11
CA TRP A 161 -6.16 -19.34 -24.71
C TRP A 161 -6.07 -18.74 -23.29
N GLY A 162 -7.20 -18.68 -22.57
CA GLY A 162 -7.26 -18.13 -21.22
C GLY A 162 -7.00 -16.62 -21.15
N ARG A 163 -7.24 -15.85 -22.21
CA ARG A 163 -7.07 -14.39 -22.20
C ARG A 163 -8.01 -13.77 -21.16
N GLU A 164 -9.29 -14.12 -21.22
CA GLU A 164 -10.31 -13.53 -20.35
C GLU A 164 -10.20 -14.11 -18.93
N SER A 165 -9.98 -15.44 -18.80
CA SER A 165 -9.74 -16.07 -17.51
C SER A 165 -8.53 -15.52 -16.78
N ASN A 166 -7.40 -15.30 -17.48
CA ASN A 166 -6.21 -14.69 -16.86
C ASN A 166 -6.44 -13.20 -16.52
N ALA A 167 -7.27 -12.48 -17.29
CA ALA A 167 -7.64 -11.10 -16.96
C ALA A 167 -8.49 -11.03 -15.70
N THR A 168 -9.43 -11.97 -15.51
CA THR A 168 -10.20 -12.14 -14.28
C THR A 168 -9.31 -12.53 -13.11
N GLU A 169 -8.45 -13.55 -13.27
CA GLU A 169 -7.50 -13.95 -12.22
C GLU A 169 -6.59 -12.79 -11.81
N ARG A 170 -6.08 -12.01 -12.77
CA ARG A 170 -5.31 -10.78 -12.50
C ARG A 170 -6.11 -9.79 -11.65
N ALA A 171 -7.37 -9.55 -11.98
CA ALA A 171 -8.22 -8.61 -11.26
C ALA A 171 -8.56 -9.11 -9.84
N VAL A 172 -8.76 -10.42 -9.68
CA VAL A 172 -8.94 -11.08 -8.37
C VAL A 172 -7.66 -10.96 -7.52
N ASP A 173 -6.49 -11.21 -8.09
CA ASP A 173 -5.20 -11.07 -7.39
C ASP A 173 -4.97 -9.62 -6.94
N LEU A 174 -5.37 -8.62 -7.73
CA LEU A 174 -5.36 -7.21 -7.31
C LEU A 174 -6.35 -6.92 -6.17
N ALA A 175 -7.49 -7.61 -6.12
CA ALA A 175 -8.41 -7.51 -4.99
C ALA A 175 -7.83 -8.12 -3.70
N HIS A 176 -7.10 -9.24 -3.80
CA HIS A 176 -6.34 -9.80 -2.67
C HIS A 176 -5.22 -8.86 -2.20
N MET A 177 -4.49 -8.24 -3.14
CA MET A 177 -3.50 -7.19 -2.83
C MET A 177 -4.16 -6.06 -2.03
N SER A 178 -5.29 -5.53 -2.49
CA SER A 178 -6.00 -4.45 -1.80
C SER A 178 -6.47 -4.85 -0.39
N ALA A 179 -6.89 -6.10 -0.19
CA ALA A 179 -7.24 -6.62 1.13
C ALA A 179 -6.02 -6.68 2.07
N ALA A 180 -4.85 -7.08 1.56
CA ALA A 180 -3.60 -7.05 2.32
C ALA A 180 -3.14 -5.61 2.64
N GLU A 181 -3.27 -4.67 1.71
CA GLU A 181 -3.02 -3.23 1.95
C GLU A 181 -3.96 -2.65 3.02
N ALA A 182 -5.22 -3.09 3.07
CA ALA A 182 -6.14 -2.65 4.13
C ALA A 182 -5.69 -3.14 5.53
N ARG A 183 -5.15 -4.36 5.63
CA ARG A 183 -4.51 -4.86 6.87
C ARG A 183 -3.26 -4.07 7.22
N GLN A 184 -2.45 -3.69 6.23
CA GLN A 184 -1.28 -2.83 6.44
C GLN A 184 -1.68 -1.45 6.97
N ALA A 185 -2.71 -0.83 6.39
CA ALA A 185 -3.24 0.45 6.85
C ALA A 185 -3.77 0.36 8.30
N GLN A 186 -4.42 -0.75 8.66
CA GLN A 186 -4.84 -1.02 10.04
C GLN A 186 -3.64 -1.09 10.99
N LEU A 187 -2.60 -1.83 10.63
CA LEU A 187 -1.39 -1.97 11.42
C LEU A 187 -0.69 -0.62 11.64
N GLU A 188 -0.56 0.18 10.57
CA GLU A 188 0.01 1.53 10.65
C GLU A 188 -0.82 2.45 11.53
N LEU A 189 -2.15 2.39 11.45
CA LEU A 189 -3.04 3.15 12.31
C LEU A 189 -2.88 2.76 13.79
N GLN A 190 -2.84 1.45 14.09
CA GLN A 190 -2.59 0.95 15.44
C GLN A 190 -1.25 1.48 15.99
N ASN A 191 -0.18 1.39 15.20
CA ASN A 191 1.14 1.90 15.59
C ASN A 191 1.12 3.42 15.81
N ASN A 192 0.46 4.18 14.94
CA ASN A 192 0.35 5.64 15.08
C ASN A 192 -0.41 6.05 16.35
N VAL A 193 -1.49 5.35 16.71
CA VAL A 193 -2.21 5.57 17.96
C VAL A 193 -1.32 5.27 19.16
N VAL A 194 -0.63 4.14 19.18
CA VAL A 194 0.27 3.76 20.29
C VAL A 194 1.42 4.76 20.44
N ARG A 195 2.06 5.18 19.34
CA ARG A 195 3.14 6.18 19.38
C ARG A 195 2.66 7.53 19.90
N ALA A 196 1.51 8.02 19.44
CA ALA A 196 0.91 9.26 19.94
C ALA A 196 0.55 9.16 21.43
N TYR A 197 0.10 7.99 21.88
CA TYR A 197 -0.25 7.75 23.29
C TYR A 197 0.98 7.67 24.21
N ILE A 198 2.07 7.06 23.75
CA ILE A 198 3.37 7.07 24.44
C ILE A 198 3.90 8.51 24.55
N GLN A 199 3.77 9.29 23.48
CA GLN A 199 4.18 10.69 23.46
C GLN A 199 3.36 11.54 24.44
N LEU A 200 2.04 11.34 24.49
CA LEU A 200 1.17 11.94 25.51
C LEU A 200 1.66 11.60 26.94
N SER A 201 2.02 10.34 27.19
CA SER A 201 2.57 9.91 28.48
C SER A 201 3.88 10.65 28.83
N LEU A 202 4.77 10.84 27.84
CA LEU A 202 6.01 11.58 28.02
C LEU A 202 5.76 13.06 28.34
N HIS A 203 4.80 13.71 27.68
CA HIS A 203 4.44 15.09 27.98
C HIS A 203 3.94 15.24 29.42
N TYR A 204 3.11 14.31 29.91
CA TYR A 204 2.70 14.30 31.32
C TYR A 204 3.89 14.10 32.27
N ALA A 205 4.81 13.18 31.97
CA ALA A 205 5.98 12.95 32.80
C ALA A 205 6.88 14.21 32.87
N ASN A 206 7.12 14.87 31.74
CA ASN A 206 7.86 16.13 31.69
C ASN A 206 7.15 17.24 32.46
N ARG A 207 5.81 17.31 32.39
CA ARG A 207 5.00 18.26 33.15
C ARG A 207 5.17 18.05 34.65
N ASP A 208 5.18 16.81 35.12
CA ASP A 208 5.39 16.50 36.54
C ASP A 208 6.77 16.96 37.03
N ILE A 209 7.81 16.79 36.22
CA ILE A 209 9.15 17.28 36.52
C ILE A 209 9.15 18.82 36.62
N VAL A 210 8.51 19.53 35.68
CA VAL A 210 8.41 21.00 35.70
C VAL A 210 7.60 21.51 36.89
N VAL A 211 6.50 20.85 37.24
CA VAL A 211 5.69 21.17 38.43
C VAL A 211 6.50 20.99 39.71
N ALA A 212 7.24 19.87 39.84
CA ALA A 212 8.11 19.64 40.99
C ALA A 212 9.21 20.70 41.09
N THR A 213 9.74 21.13 39.93
CA THR A 213 10.76 22.19 39.85
C THR A 213 10.22 23.53 40.31
N LEU A 214 9.03 23.90 39.85
CA LEU A 214 8.38 25.14 40.25
C LEU A 214 8.14 25.17 41.76
N ALA A 215 7.61 24.08 42.33
CA ALA A 215 7.38 23.96 43.77
C ALA A 215 8.70 24.11 44.55
N GLN A 216 9.78 23.52 44.06
CA GLN A 216 11.10 23.60 44.68
C GLN A 216 11.73 25.00 44.57
N GLN A 217 11.61 25.67 43.42
CA GLN A 217 12.03 27.06 43.25
C GLN A 217 11.25 28.01 44.17
N GLN A 218 9.95 27.79 44.36
CA GLN A 218 9.13 28.57 45.30
C GLN A 218 9.55 28.36 46.75
N GLN A 219 9.85 27.12 47.17
CA GLN A 219 10.38 26.84 48.52
C GLN A 219 11.73 27.53 48.76
N ILE A 220 12.57 27.57 47.74
CA ILE A 220 13.86 28.26 47.78
C ILE A 220 13.68 29.77 47.90
N LEU A 221 12.78 30.37 47.12
CA LEU A 221 12.46 31.80 47.21
C LEU A 221 11.93 32.16 48.60
N ASP A 222 11.05 31.34 49.18
CA ASP A 222 10.57 31.52 50.55
C ASP A 222 11.72 31.48 51.58
N LEU A 223 12.68 30.56 51.41
CA LEU A 223 13.87 30.50 52.25
C LEU A 223 14.76 31.75 52.09
N ALA A 224 14.97 32.23 50.86
CA ALA A 224 15.77 33.42 50.59
C ALA A 224 15.15 34.68 51.25
N ASN A 225 13.82 34.84 51.13
CA ASN A 225 13.07 35.91 51.77
C ASN A 225 13.20 35.86 53.30
N LYS A 226 13.00 34.68 53.91
CA LYS A 226 13.15 34.51 55.37
C LYS A 226 14.56 34.88 55.86
N ARG A 227 15.60 34.59 55.08
CA ARG A 227 16.99 34.94 55.42
C ARG A 227 17.25 36.43 55.30
N LEU A 228 16.69 37.09 54.28
CA LEU A 228 16.75 38.54 54.12
C LEU A 228 16.06 39.24 55.30
N ASP A 229 14.85 38.80 55.68
CA ASP A 229 14.09 39.34 56.82
C ASP A 229 14.82 39.15 58.16
N ALA A 230 15.55 38.05 58.31
CA ALA A 230 16.38 37.76 59.49
C ALA A 230 17.75 38.49 59.47
N GLY A 231 18.06 39.27 58.43
CA GLY A 231 19.31 40.03 58.32
C GLY A 231 20.55 39.20 57.98
N ILE A 232 20.38 37.95 57.53
CA ILE A 232 21.45 36.99 57.21
C ILE A 232 21.46 36.59 55.72
N GLY A 233 20.75 37.33 54.88
CA GLY A 233 20.66 37.16 53.43
C GLY A 233 20.71 38.50 52.69
N THR A 234 20.78 38.47 51.36
CA THR A 234 20.88 39.67 50.52
C THR A 234 19.73 39.76 49.51
N HIS A 235 19.41 40.97 49.04
CA HIS A 235 18.47 41.16 47.92
C HIS A 235 18.94 40.45 46.64
N PHE A 236 20.25 40.25 46.49
CA PHE A 236 20.81 39.49 45.38
C PHE A 236 20.37 38.01 45.44
N ASP A 237 20.39 37.39 46.62
CA ASP A 237 19.94 36.00 46.80
C ASP A 237 18.46 35.83 46.44
N VAL A 238 17.61 36.78 46.85
CA VAL A 238 16.18 36.80 46.50
C VAL A 238 16.00 36.95 44.99
N SER A 239 16.67 37.93 44.37
CA SER A 239 16.58 38.15 42.92
C SER A 239 17.07 36.93 42.11
N GLN A 240 18.11 36.23 42.56
CA GLN A 240 18.56 34.98 41.95
C GLN A 240 17.51 33.87 42.07
N ALA A 241 16.80 33.77 43.18
CA ALA A 241 15.73 32.78 43.38
C ALA A 241 14.46 33.10 42.58
N GLU A 242 14.16 34.39 42.33
CA GLU A 242 13.02 34.81 41.51
C GLU A 242 13.24 34.61 40.00
N THR A 243 14.48 34.81 39.54
CA THR A 243 14.85 34.81 38.11
C THR A 243 14.34 33.59 37.31
N PRO A 244 14.43 32.33 37.79
CA PRO A 244 14.01 31.17 36.99
C PRO A 244 12.48 30.97 36.95
N LEU A 245 11.70 31.58 37.85
CA LEU A 245 10.26 31.31 37.97
C LEU A 245 9.48 31.60 36.67
N PRO A 246 9.65 32.74 35.98
CA PRO A 246 8.89 33.03 34.76
C PRO A 246 9.16 32.02 33.63
N GLU A 247 10.41 31.57 33.49
CA GLU A 247 10.77 30.56 32.49
C GLU A 247 10.17 29.20 32.82
N THR A 248 10.14 28.80 34.09
CA THR A 248 9.48 27.56 34.51
C THR A 248 7.96 27.60 34.31
N HIS A 249 7.30 28.74 34.54
CA HIS A 249 5.89 28.90 34.18
C HIS A 249 5.66 28.78 32.67
N ARG A 250 6.50 29.45 31.86
CA ARG A 250 6.44 29.35 30.39
C ARG A 250 6.59 27.90 29.90
N GLN A 251 7.47 27.10 30.53
CA GLN A 251 7.63 25.68 30.21
C GLN A 251 6.41 24.85 30.58
N LEU A 252 5.74 25.17 31.69
CA LEU A 252 4.51 24.51 32.10
C LEU A 252 3.38 24.76 31.09
N ASP A 253 3.21 26.02 30.67
CA ASP A 253 2.23 26.41 29.65
C ASP A 253 2.49 25.68 28.31
N ALA A 254 3.76 25.60 27.90
CA ALA A 254 4.13 24.87 26.68
C ALA A 254 3.82 23.36 26.77
N LEU A 255 4.02 22.73 27.93
CA LEU A 255 3.68 21.32 28.12
C LEU A 255 2.16 21.08 28.18
N ASP A 256 1.41 22.02 28.75
CA ASP A 256 -0.06 21.98 28.75
C ASP A 256 -0.62 22.10 27.31
N GLU A 257 0.00 22.93 26.48
CA GLU A 257 -0.27 22.99 25.04
C GLU A 257 0.00 21.64 24.35
N GLU A 258 1.19 21.06 24.53
CA GLU A 258 1.58 19.78 23.91
C GLU A 258 0.66 18.62 24.32
N ILE A 259 0.20 18.61 25.57
CA ILE A 259 -0.79 17.63 26.06
C ILE A 259 -2.13 17.84 25.33
N ALA A 260 -2.59 19.07 25.15
CA ALA A 260 -3.83 19.36 24.43
C ALA A 260 -3.73 18.98 22.95
N LEU A 261 -2.60 19.27 22.29
CA LEU A 261 -2.37 18.90 20.89
C LEU A 261 -2.27 17.38 20.71
N SER A 262 -1.59 16.67 21.62
CA SER A 262 -1.51 15.20 21.61
C SER A 262 -2.89 14.55 21.75
N ARG A 263 -3.76 15.10 22.60
CA ARG A 263 -5.17 14.67 22.73
C ARG A 263 -5.95 14.88 21.44
N ASN A 264 -5.77 16.02 20.77
CA ASN A 264 -6.39 16.30 19.48
C ASN A 264 -5.89 15.34 18.38
N GLN A 265 -4.59 15.02 18.37
CA GLN A 265 -4.01 14.05 17.44
C GLN A 265 -4.61 12.65 17.62
N LEU A 266 -4.72 12.17 18.86
CA LEU A 266 -5.36 10.88 19.17
C LEU A 266 -6.83 10.86 18.74
N ALA A 267 -7.57 11.95 18.98
CA ALA A 267 -8.95 12.09 18.50
C ALA A 267 -9.03 11.99 16.98
N ALA A 268 -8.17 12.72 16.26
CA ALA A 268 -8.13 12.70 14.80
C ALA A 268 -7.80 11.31 14.23
N LEU A 269 -6.81 10.60 14.81
CA LEU A 269 -6.49 9.21 14.43
C LEU A 269 -7.69 8.28 14.64
N ALA A 270 -8.52 8.53 15.66
CA ALA A 270 -9.72 7.76 15.92
C ALA A 270 -10.95 8.17 15.09
N GLY A 271 -10.81 9.16 14.19
CA GLY A 271 -11.94 9.72 13.45
C GLY A 271 -12.92 10.51 14.32
N LYS A 272 -12.45 11.06 15.44
CA LYS A 272 -13.25 11.84 16.41
C LYS A 272 -12.84 13.31 16.38
N GLY A 273 -13.75 14.16 16.86
CA GLY A 273 -13.47 15.58 17.07
C GLY A 273 -12.65 15.83 18.34
N PRO A 274 -12.05 17.02 18.49
CA PRO A 274 -11.20 17.38 19.62
C PRO A 274 -11.92 17.29 20.98
N GLY A 275 -13.25 17.46 21.01
CA GLY A 275 -14.06 17.28 22.23
C GLY A 275 -13.98 15.87 22.83
N GLU A 276 -13.91 14.82 22.00
CA GLU A 276 -13.68 13.45 22.50
C GLU A 276 -12.24 13.30 23.02
N GLY A 277 -11.28 13.93 22.33
CA GLY A 277 -9.88 13.98 22.76
C GLY A 277 -9.71 14.64 24.12
N ALA A 278 -10.50 15.66 24.44
CA ALA A 278 -10.48 16.32 25.75
C ALA A 278 -10.85 15.37 26.91
N THR A 279 -11.54 14.25 26.64
CA THR A 279 -11.88 13.24 27.66
C THR A 279 -10.72 12.33 28.05
N LEU A 280 -9.65 12.27 27.24
CA LEU A 280 -8.44 11.48 27.51
C LEU A 280 -7.82 11.90 28.83
N GLN A 281 -7.67 10.92 29.73
CA GLN A 281 -6.96 11.10 31.00
C GLN A 281 -5.46 10.82 30.82
N ARG A 282 -4.69 11.11 31.88
CA ARG A 282 -3.27 10.79 31.94
C ARG A 282 -3.04 9.28 31.65
N PRO A 283 -2.15 8.93 30.70
CA PRO A 283 -1.76 7.54 30.45
C PRO A 283 -1.12 6.87 31.66
N THR A 284 -1.38 5.57 31.84
CA THR A 284 -0.74 4.73 32.86
C THR A 284 -0.10 3.51 32.21
N LEU A 285 0.91 3.76 31.39
CA LEU A 285 1.61 2.73 30.62
C LEU A 285 2.55 1.91 31.51
N SER A 286 2.45 0.60 31.44
CA SER A 286 3.36 -0.35 32.08
C SER A 286 3.64 -1.50 31.12
N LEU A 287 4.89 -1.62 30.69
CA LEU A 287 5.32 -2.70 29.80
C LEU A 287 5.99 -3.82 30.62
N ALA A 288 5.20 -4.83 30.97
CA ALA A 288 5.70 -6.01 31.69
C ALA A 288 6.17 -7.14 30.75
N ALA A 289 5.88 -7.04 29.44
CA ALA A 289 6.12 -8.11 28.48
C ALA A 289 7.57 -8.12 27.97
N PRO A 290 8.33 -9.22 28.12
CA PRO A 290 9.59 -9.39 27.41
C PRO A 290 9.30 -9.67 25.93
N LEU A 291 9.72 -8.78 25.02
CA LEU A 291 9.62 -9.06 23.60
C LEU A 291 10.75 -10.02 23.18
N LYS A 292 10.38 -11.18 22.63
CA LYS A 292 11.30 -12.18 22.08
C LYS A 292 10.92 -12.46 20.63
N LEU A 293 11.88 -12.82 19.77
CA LEU A 293 11.59 -13.13 18.38
C LEU A 293 11.21 -14.60 18.18
N PRO A 294 10.33 -14.88 17.22
CA PRO A 294 10.05 -16.24 16.80
C PRO A 294 11.23 -16.89 16.08
N SER A 295 11.36 -18.21 16.22
CA SER A 295 12.55 -18.96 15.82
C SER A 295 12.73 -19.20 14.31
N SER A 296 11.73 -18.87 13.49
CA SER A 296 11.77 -19.04 12.03
C SER A 296 11.37 -17.77 11.26
N LEU A 297 11.89 -16.64 11.72
CA LEU A 297 11.59 -15.29 11.21
C LEU A 297 11.58 -15.17 9.67
N PRO A 298 12.60 -15.62 8.88
CA PRO A 298 12.63 -15.30 7.44
C PRO A 298 11.49 -15.95 6.65
N ALA A 299 11.17 -17.22 6.92
CA ALA A 299 10.11 -17.92 6.20
C ALA A 299 8.71 -17.43 6.62
N GLN A 300 8.54 -17.06 7.89
CA GLN A 300 7.26 -16.60 8.43
C GLN A 300 6.93 -15.17 8.00
N LEU A 301 7.92 -14.30 7.75
CA LEU A 301 7.70 -12.95 7.21
C LEU A 301 6.89 -12.95 5.90
N LEU A 302 7.02 -14.01 5.10
CA LEU A 302 6.29 -14.17 3.84
C LEU A 302 4.78 -14.39 4.01
N GLY A 303 4.33 -14.81 5.20
CA GLY A 303 2.92 -15.08 5.51
C GLY A 303 2.32 -14.17 6.58
N GLN A 304 3.15 -13.56 7.42
CA GLN A 304 2.67 -12.81 8.60
C GLN A 304 2.57 -11.30 8.36
N ARG A 305 3.35 -10.74 7.42
CA ARG A 305 3.41 -9.29 7.19
C ARG A 305 2.47 -8.85 6.07
N PRO A 306 1.50 -7.95 6.33
CA PRO A 306 0.55 -7.50 5.33
C PRO A 306 1.17 -6.84 4.08
N ASP A 307 2.22 -6.04 4.25
CA ASP A 307 2.94 -5.39 3.14
C ASP A 307 3.66 -6.39 2.23
N VAL A 308 4.30 -7.41 2.80
CA VAL A 308 4.93 -8.50 2.04
C VAL A 308 3.87 -9.29 1.27
N VAL A 309 2.76 -9.62 1.92
CA VAL A 309 1.64 -10.36 1.30
C VAL A 309 1.02 -9.55 0.15
N ALA A 310 0.80 -8.25 0.33
CA ALA A 310 0.33 -7.37 -0.74
C ALA A 310 1.29 -7.38 -1.95
N SER A 311 2.59 -7.25 -1.72
CA SER A 311 3.58 -7.28 -2.80
C SER A 311 3.64 -8.63 -3.53
N ARG A 312 3.39 -9.76 -2.84
CA ARG A 312 3.27 -11.07 -3.48
C ARG A 312 2.04 -11.19 -4.38
N TRP A 313 0.89 -10.71 -3.91
CA TRP A 313 -0.32 -10.65 -4.73
C TRP A 313 -0.15 -9.73 -5.94
N GLN A 314 0.59 -8.63 -5.79
CA GLN A 314 0.97 -7.77 -6.91
C GLN A 314 1.82 -8.53 -7.94
N VAL A 315 2.81 -9.33 -7.51
CA VAL A 315 3.61 -10.17 -8.42
C VAL A 315 2.72 -11.19 -9.14
N ALA A 316 1.82 -11.87 -8.43
CA ALA A 316 0.87 -12.82 -9.03
C ALA A 316 -0.04 -12.15 -10.07
N ALA A 317 -0.60 -10.98 -9.76
CA ALA A 317 -1.39 -10.21 -10.71
C ALA A 317 -0.60 -9.82 -11.98
N GLN A 318 0.66 -9.42 -11.84
CA GLN A 318 1.50 -9.09 -13.00
C GLN A 318 1.91 -10.34 -13.80
N ALA A 319 2.08 -11.49 -13.15
CA ALA A 319 2.31 -12.76 -13.84
C ALA A 319 1.12 -13.09 -14.77
N ARG A 320 -0.11 -12.92 -14.27
CA ARG A 320 -1.32 -13.02 -15.10
C ARG A 320 -1.41 -11.95 -16.19
N GLY A 321 -0.88 -10.76 -15.93
CA GLY A 321 -0.74 -9.72 -16.94
C GLY A 321 0.11 -10.14 -18.15
N ILE A 322 1.19 -10.90 -17.92
CA ILE A 322 1.98 -11.51 -19.00
C ILE A 322 1.14 -12.53 -19.77
N ASP A 323 0.42 -13.41 -19.06
CA ASP A 323 -0.41 -14.45 -19.69
C ASP A 323 -1.51 -13.82 -20.60
N VAL A 324 -2.13 -12.73 -20.16
CA VAL A 324 -3.12 -11.96 -20.95
C VAL A 324 -2.47 -11.36 -22.21
N ALA A 325 -1.31 -10.71 -22.07
CA ALA A 325 -0.60 -10.11 -23.20
C ALA A 325 -0.15 -11.19 -24.20
N HIS A 326 0.31 -12.33 -23.69
CA HIS A 326 0.74 -13.48 -24.48
C HIS A 326 -0.44 -14.10 -25.25
N ALA A 327 -1.63 -14.18 -24.65
CA ALA A 327 -2.83 -14.66 -25.33
C ALA A 327 -3.23 -13.80 -26.55
N GLY A 328 -2.80 -12.53 -26.60
CA GLY A 328 -3.02 -11.63 -27.74
C GLY A 328 -2.33 -12.04 -29.05
N PHE A 329 -1.34 -12.95 -28.99
CA PHE A 329 -0.67 -13.50 -30.18
C PHE A 329 -1.45 -14.62 -30.87
N TYR A 330 -2.48 -15.17 -30.22
CA TYR A 330 -3.30 -16.26 -30.76
C TYR A 330 -4.63 -15.74 -31.34
N PRO A 331 -5.30 -16.52 -32.22
CA PRO A 331 -6.58 -16.12 -32.78
C PRO A 331 -7.63 -15.97 -31.68
N ASN A 332 -8.29 -14.82 -31.60
CA ASN A 332 -9.48 -14.70 -30.74
C ASN A 332 -10.67 -15.41 -31.40
N VAL A 333 -11.41 -16.21 -30.62
CA VAL A 333 -12.57 -16.97 -31.10
C VAL A 333 -13.76 -16.67 -30.20
N ASP A 334 -14.71 -15.92 -30.75
CA ASP A 334 -15.94 -15.55 -30.06
C ASP A 334 -17.13 -16.26 -30.71
N LEU A 335 -18.11 -16.70 -29.93
CA LEU A 335 -19.42 -17.07 -30.43
C LEU A 335 -20.27 -15.79 -30.52
N VAL A 336 -20.58 -15.38 -31.76
CA VAL A 336 -21.45 -14.23 -32.01
C VAL A 336 -22.77 -14.69 -32.59
N GLY A 337 -23.84 -14.00 -32.19
CA GLY A 337 -25.15 -14.18 -32.77
C GLY A 337 -25.89 -12.87 -32.80
N SER A 338 -26.78 -12.71 -33.76
CA SER A 338 -27.75 -11.63 -33.72
C SER A 338 -29.08 -12.10 -34.26
N LEU A 339 -30.14 -11.53 -33.72
CA LEU A 339 -31.49 -11.68 -34.25
C LEU A 339 -32.16 -10.32 -34.23
N GLY A 340 -32.96 -10.02 -35.24
CA GLY A 340 -33.51 -8.69 -35.35
C GLY A 340 -34.48 -8.51 -36.49
N TYR A 341 -34.93 -7.28 -36.61
CA TYR A 341 -35.85 -6.81 -37.62
C TYR A 341 -35.21 -5.62 -38.31
N MET A 342 -35.12 -5.65 -39.64
CA MET A 342 -34.52 -4.59 -40.43
C MET A 342 -35.42 -4.25 -41.62
N ALA A 343 -35.76 -2.98 -41.78
CA ALA A 343 -36.40 -2.48 -42.98
C ALA A 343 -35.76 -1.18 -43.46
N THR A 344 -35.23 -1.26 -44.68
CA THR A 344 -34.83 -0.11 -45.47
C THR A 344 -35.98 0.22 -46.43
N GLY A 345 -36.55 1.41 -46.30
CA GLY A 345 -37.74 1.83 -47.04
C GLY A 345 -39.08 1.52 -46.35
N GLY A 346 -40.12 2.28 -46.69
CA GLY A 346 -41.46 2.21 -46.11
C GLY A 346 -41.70 3.11 -44.89
N GLY A 347 -42.82 2.84 -44.19
CA GLY A 347 -43.22 3.60 -43.01
C GLY A 347 -42.35 3.33 -41.78
N MET A 348 -42.49 4.18 -40.75
CA MET A 348 -41.71 4.10 -39.51
C MET A 348 -41.76 2.72 -38.82
N LEU A 349 -42.87 1.99 -38.93
CA LEU A 349 -43.07 0.69 -38.30
C LEU A 349 -42.89 -0.49 -39.26
N ALA A 350 -42.44 -0.25 -40.50
CA ALA A 350 -42.34 -1.30 -41.52
C ALA A 350 -41.35 -2.43 -41.16
N PHE A 351 -40.39 -2.15 -40.28
CA PHE A 351 -39.43 -3.14 -39.77
C PHE A 351 -40.09 -4.19 -38.86
N LEU A 352 -41.21 -3.87 -38.18
CA LEU A 352 -41.92 -4.81 -37.29
C LEU A 352 -42.70 -5.90 -38.06
N ALA A 353 -42.73 -5.84 -39.40
CA ALA A 353 -43.36 -6.87 -40.20
C ALA A 353 -42.56 -8.19 -40.13
N GLY A 354 -43.24 -9.33 -39.92
CA GLY A 354 -42.58 -10.64 -39.76
C GLY A 354 -41.63 -11.03 -40.91
N LYS A 355 -41.90 -10.56 -42.13
CA LYS A 355 -41.02 -10.75 -43.32
C LYS A 355 -39.69 -10.00 -43.26
N LYS A 356 -39.46 -9.17 -42.23
CA LYS A 356 -38.25 -8.37 -42.01
C LYS A 356 -37.37 -8.94 -40.88
N PHE A 357 -37.79 -10.07 -40.28
CA PHE A 357 -37.00 -10.82 -39.32
C PHE A 357 -35.75 -11.42 -39.98
N ASN A 358 -34.61 -11.32 -39.31
CA ASN A 358 -33.34 -11.91 -39.72
C ASN A 358 -32.57 -12.41 -38.49
N TYR A 359 -31.71 -13.41 -38.68
CA TYR A 359 -30.81 -13.91 -37.64
C TYR A 359 -29.52 -14.43 -38.26
N ASN A 360 -28.45 -14.42 -37.48
CA ASN A 360 -27.19 -15.10 -37.76
C ASN A 360 -26.59 -15.61 -36.45
N VAL A 361 -25.84 -16.71 -36.54
CA VAL A 361 -25.11 -17.29 -35.42
C VAL A 361 -23.88 -18.00 -35.97
N GLY A 362 -22.74 -17.81 -35.33
CA GLY A 362 -21.52 -18.48 -35.73
C GLY A 362 -20.28 -17.98 -34.99
N PRO A 363 -19.14 -18.65 -35.16
CA PRO A 363 -17.89 -18.18 -34.61
C PRO A 363 -17.39 -16.96 -35.38
N ALA A 364 -16.93 -15.94 -34.66
CA ALA A 364 -16.10 -14.87 -35.17
C ALA A 364 -14.65 -15.16 -34.78
N ILE A 365 -13.76 -15.20 -35.77
CA ILE A 365 -12.33 -15.45 -35.56
C ILE A 365 -11.55 -14.22 -36.01
N THR A 366 -10.75 -13.66 -35.12
CA THR A 366 -9.86 -12.53 -35.44
C THR A 366 -8.43 -12.85 -35.05
N LEU A 367 -7.51 -12.77 -36.01
CA LEU A 367 -6.07 -12.91 -35.79
C LEU A 367 -5.35 -11.70 -36.38
N PRO A 368 -4.70 -10.85 -35.55
CA PRO A 368 -3.87 -9.78 -36.08
C PRO A 368 -2.63 -10.37 -36.77
N ILE A 369 -2.52 -10.17 -38.08
CA ILE A 369 -1.37 -10.64 -38.88
C ILE A 369 -0.25 -9.58 -38.90
N PHE A 370 -0.64 -8.31 -39.01
CA PHE A 370 0.27 -7.17 -38.99
C PHE A 370 -0.30 -6.09 -38.08
N ASP A 371 0.35 -5.84 -36.95
CA ASP A 371 -0.09 -4.88 -35.94
C ASP A 371 0.94 -3.75 -35.69
N GLY A 372 2.02 -3.72 -36.48
CA GLY A 372 3.12 -2.76 -36.33
C GLY A 372 3.99 -2.98 -35.10
N GLY A 373 3.98 -4.18 -34.49
CA GLY A 373 4.73 -4.50 -33.28
C GLY A 373 4.01 -4.15 -31.98
N ARG A 374 2.72 -3.80 -32.04
CA ARG A 374 1.91 -3.43 -30.86
C ARG A 374 1.87 -4.55 -29.82
N LEU A 375 1.55 -5.79 -30.21
CA LEU A 375 1.47 -6.94 -29.31
C LEU A 375 2.81 -7.27 -28.65
N ARG A 376 3.92 -7.13 -29.40
CA ARG A 376 5.28 -7.26 -28.84
C ARG A 376 5.57 -6.17 -27.81
N ALA A 377 5.15 -4.93 -28.06
CA ALA A 377 5.31 -3.84 -27.10
C ALA A 377 4.43 -4.03 -25.85
N GLU A 378 3.18 -4.49 -26.00
CA GLU A 378 2.27 -4.84 -24.89
C GLU A 378 2.84 -5.99 -24.04
N LEU A 379 3.40 -7.04 -24.66
CA LEU A 379 4.09 -8.12 -23.94
C LEU A 379 5.35 -7.61 -23.23
N GLY A 380 6.11 -6.72 -23.87
CA GLY A 380 7.28 -6.07 -23.27
C GLY A 380 6.91 -5.22 -22.05
N GLU A 381 5.81 -4.47 -22.13
CA GLU A 381 5.26 -3.70 -21.01
C GLU A 381 4.81 -4.60 -19.86
N ALA A 382 4.07 -5.67 -20.14
CA ALA A 382 3.66 -6.65 -19.14
C ALA A 382 4.86 -7.35 -18.47
N SER A 383 5.87 -7.73 -19.26
CA SER A 383 7.11 -8.33 -18.78
C SER A 383 7.87 -7.37 -17.85
N ALA A 384 8.03 -6.10 -18.24
CA ALA A 384 8.68 -5.10 -17.40
C ALA A 384 7.85 -4.77 -16.15
N GLY A 385 6.52 -4.76 -16.24
CA GLY A 385 5.61 -4.59 -15.11
C GLY A 385 5.76 -5.68 -14.06
N TYR A 386 5.91 -6.94 -14.49
CA TYR A 386 6.25 -8.06 -13.62
C TYR A 386 7.61 -7.87 -12.96
N ASP A 387 8.65 -7.49 -13.72
CA ASP A 387 9.99 -7.27 -13.17
C ASP A 387 9.99 -6.15 -12.11
N ILE A 388 9.22 -5.08 -12.32
CA ILE A 388 9.00 -4.01 -11.33
C ILE A 388 8.30 -4.56 -10.08
N ALA A 389 7.27 -5.39 -10.23
CA ALA A 389 6.58 -6.00 -9.09
C ALA A 389 7.51 -6.92 -8.28
N VAL A 390 8.34 -7.73 -8.95
CA VAL A 390 9.34 -8.58 -8.31
C VAL A 390 10.38 -7.73 -7.55
N ALA A 391 10.88 -6.66 -8.17
CA ALA A 391 11.82 -5.75 -7.52
C ALA A 391 11.20 -5.05 -6.29
N ARG A 392 9.93 -4.65 -6.36
CA ARG A 392 9.18 -4.10 -5.21
C ARG A 392 9.05 -5.12 -4.08
N TYR A 393 8.65 -6.36 -4.38
CA TYR A 393 8.61 -7.44 -3.40
C TYR A 393 9.98 -7.67 -2.74
N ASN A 394 11.04 -7.72 -3.54
CA ASN A 394 12.42 -7.86 -3.04
C ASN A 394 12.80 -6.71 -2.10
N GLN A 395 12.48 -5.47 -2.46
CA GLN A 395 12.73 -4.29 -1.62
C GLN A 395 11.92 -4.33 -0.32
N THR A 396 10.63 -4.71 -0.38
CA THR A 396 9.77 -4.84 0.80
C THR A 396 10.33 -5.88 1.76
N LEU A 397 10.79 -7.03 1.25
CA LEU A 397 11.41 -8.08 2.06
C LEU A 397 12.70 -7.61 2.75
N VAL A 398 13.58 -6.92 2.02
CA VAL A 398 14.81 -6.35 2.59
C VAL A 398 14.50 -5.30 3.66
N ASN A 399 13.54 -4.40 3.39
CA ASN A 399 13.13 -3.37 4.34
C ASN A 399 12.47 -3.97 5.59
N ALA A 400 11.72 -5.06 5.45
CA ALA A 400 11.13 -5.77 6.58
C ALA A 400 12.22 -6.35 7.51
N LEU A 401 13.23 -7.02 6.95
CA LEU A 401 14.35 -7.56 7.72
C LEU A 401 15.18 -6.45 8.37
N LYS A 402 15.49 -5.38 7.62
CA LYS A 402 16.16 -4.20 8.17
C LYS A 402 15.38 -3.60 9.33
N GLY A 403 14.07 -3.42 9.17
CA GLY A 403 13.20 -2.86 10.21
C GLY A 403 13.24 -3.69 11.49
N ILE A 404 13.24 -5.03 11.39
CA ILE A 404 13.33 -5.91 12.56
C ILE A 404 14.71 -5.79 13.23
N SER A 405 15.80 -5.87 12.45
CA SER A 405 17.18 -5.69 12.96
C SER A 405 17.35 -4.35 13.68
N ASP A 406 16.94 -3.24 13.05
CA ASP A 406 17.03 -1.90 13.63
C ASP A 406 16.32 -1.82 14.98
N GLN A 407 15.13 -2.40 15.11
CA GLN A 407 14.36 -2.35 16.34
C GLN A 407 14.95 -3.23 17.46
N LEU A 408 15.57 -4.36 17.11
CA LEU A 408 16.28 -5.19 18.08
C LEU A 408 17.52 -4.46 18.62
N ILE A 409 18.31 -3.85 17.74
CA ILE A 409 19.48 -3.06 18.10
C ILE A 409 19.06 -1.87 18.97
N ARG A 410 17.98 -1.15 18.59
CA ARG A 410 17.42 -0.06 19.39
C ARG A 410 17.00 -0.52 20.76
N ARG A 411 16.26 -1.63 20.86
CA ARG A 411 15.83 -2.19 22.15
C ARG A 411 17.03 -2.48 23.06
N GLU A 412 18.02 -3.22 22.58
CA GLU A 412 19.21 -3.56 23.38
C GLU A 412 19.94 -2.29 23.86
N SER A 413 20.05 -1.28 22.98
CA SER A 413 20.61 0.02 23.33
C SER A 413 19.78 0.75 24.39
N MET A 414 18.45 0.75 24.27
CA MET A 414 17.55 1.39 25.23
C MET A 414 17.59 0.73 26.61
N ASP A 415 17.70 -0.60 26.69
CA ASP A 415 17.83 -1.29 27.98
C ASP A 415 19.13 -0.90 28.70
N LYS A 416 20.24 -0.72 27.98
CA LYS A 416 21.50 -0.20 28.55
C LYS A 416 21.39 1.27 28.96
N GLN A 417 20.80 2.10 28.10
CA GLN A 417 20.61 3.53 28.37
C GLN A 417 19.69 3.77 29.58
N ALA A 418 18.66 2.95 29.78
CA ALA A 418 17.76 3.06 30.92
C ALA A 418 18.51 2.89 32.25
N SER A 419 19.43 1.92 32.33
CA SER A 419 20.28 1.74 33.51
C SER A 419 21.18 2.95 33.78
N PHE A 420 21.81 3.52 32.75
CA PHE A 420 22.69 4.68 32.92
C PHE A 420 21.92 5.97 33.22
N ALA A 421 20.73 6.14 32.67
CA ALA A 421 19.86 7.28 32.98
C ALA A 421 19.42 7.24 34.44
N ALA A 422 18.99 6.07 34.94
CA ALA A 422 18.62 5.89 36.35
C ALA A 422 19.80 6.17 37.31
N GLN A 423 21.00 5.69 36.99
CA GLN A 423 22.22 5.98 37.76
C GLN A 423 22.56 7.49 37.76
N SER A 424 22.33 8.16 36.62
CA SER A 424 22.58 9.60 36.46
C SER A 424 21.60 10.44 37.27
N VAL A 425 20.31 10.06 37.30
CA VAL A 425 19.30 10.68 38.17
C VAL A 425 19.66 10.50 39.64
N ALA A 426 19.99 9.27 40.07
CA ALA A 426 20.38 8.98 41.44
C ALA A 426 21.61 9.79 41.90
N SER A 427 22.59 9.95 41.02
CA SER A 427 23.81 10.74 41.30
C SER A 427 23.51 12.23 41.36
N ALA A 428 22.72 12.76 40.42
CA ALA A 428 22.34 14.17 40.41
C ALA A 428 21.46 14.53 41.62
N GLN A 429 20.56 13.62 42.04
CA GLN A 429 19.74 13.78 43.25
C GLN A 429 20.62 13.91 44.49
N LYS A 430 21.60 13.01 44.65
CA LYS A 430 22.54 13.05 45.77
C LYS A 430 23.31 14.38 45.82
N THR A 431 23.79 14.86 44.67
CA THR A 431 24.49 16.16 44.58
C THR A 431 23.58 17.32 44.97
N TYR A 432 22.33 17.31 44.51
CA TYR A 432 21.33 18.31 44.89
C TYR A 432 21.06 18.30 46.40
N ASP A 433 20.86 17.13 47.00
CA ASP A 433 20.60 17.00 48.43
C ASP A 433 21.78 17.54 49.28
N ILE A 434 23.02 17.26 48.86
CA ILE A 434 24.22 17.78 49.53
C ILE A 434 24.31 19.31 49.40
N ALA A 435 24.10 19.85 48.19
CA ALA A 435 24.15 21.29 47.96
C ALA A 435 23.09 22.02 48.79
N MET A 436 21.87 21.48 48.85
CA MET A 436 20.78 22.03 49.64
C MET A 436 21.11 22.06 51.15
N ILE A 437 21.61 20.95 51.70
CA ILE A 437 22.02 20.88 53.12
C ILE A 437 23.16 21.87 53.41
N ALA A 438 24.15 21.97 52.53
CA ALA A 438 25.25 22.91 52.69
C ALA A 438 24.76 24.37 52.66
N TYR A 439 23.81 24.70 51.78
CA TYR A 439 23.25 26.05 51.67
C TYR A 439 22.44 26.44 52.91
N GLN A 440 21.61 25.52 53.41
CA GLN A 440 20.87 25.68 54.67
C GLN A 440 21.80 25.90 55.87
N ARG A 441 23.02 25.34 55.83
CA ARG A 441 24.05 25.52 56.86
C ARG A 441 25.04 26.68 56.60
N GLY A 442 24.85 27.43 55.50
CA GLY A 442 25.73 28.54 55.12
C GLY A 442 27.14 28.12 54.67
N LEU A 443 27.31 26.88 54.24
CA LEU A 443 28.59 26.30 53.80
C LEU A 443 28.81 26.40 52.28
N THR A 444 27.80 26.84 51.53
CA THR A 444 27.87 27.05 50.08
C THR A 444 26.95 28.20 49.68
N ASP A 445 27.15 28.74 48.48
CA ASP A 445 26.30 29.77 47.89
C ASP A 445 25.06 29.17 47.22
N TYR A 446 24.11 30.06 46.88
CA TYR A 446 22.88 29.66 46.22
C TYR A 446 23.09 29.12 44.80
N LEU A 447 24.07 29.68 44.09
CA LEU A 447 24.39 29.28 42.71
C LEU A 447 24.71 27.78 42.60
N ASN A 448 25.37 27.20 43.60
CA ASN A 448 25.65 25.76 43.64
C ASN A 448 24.38 24.91 43.76
N VAL A 449 23.36 25.37 44.51
CA VAL A 449 22.07 24.68 44.60
C VAL A 449 21.34 24.72 43.26
N LEU A 450 21.31 25.89 42.61
CA LEU A 450 20.65 26.07 41.32
C LEU A 450 21.31 25.22 40.22
N ASN A 451 22.65 25.16 40.21
CA ASN A 451 23.41 24.31 39.30
C ASN A 451 23.11 22.83 39.51
N ALA A 452 23.06 22.36 40.77
CA ALA A 452 22.74 20.97 41.09
C ALA A 452 21.28 20.62 40.73
N GLN A 453 20.34 21.53 40.97
CA GLN A 453 18.93 21.38 40.62
C GLN A 453 18.74 21.27 39.11
N THR A 454 19.35 22.18 38.35
CA THR A 454 19.28 22.19 36.88
C THR A 454 19.82 20.88 36.30
N LEU A 455 20.90 20.35 36.88
CA LEU A 455 21.44 19.05 36.48
C LEU A 455 20.48 17.90 36.78
N LEU A 456 19.91 17.83 37.99
CA LEU A 456 18.93 16.80 38.38
C LEU A 456 17.74 16.77 37.43
N PHE A 457 17.12 17.92 37.19
CA PHE A 457 16.00 18.07 36.27
C PHE A 457 16.33 17.53 34.88
N ARG A 458 17.50 17.93 34.34
CA ARG A 458 17.94 17.49 33.03
C ARG A 458 18.09 15.97 32.98
N GLN A 459 18.63 15.34 34.03
CA GLN A 459 18.75 13.88 34.08
C GLN A 459 17.40 13.18 34.19
N GLN A 460 16.45 13.74 34.95
CA GLN A 460 15.09 13.20 35.04
C GLN A 460 14.39 13.25 33.68
N GLN A 461 14.51 14.35 32.93
CA GLN A 461 13.96 14.44 31.57
C GLN A 461 14.59 13.40 30.62
N VAL A 462 15.91 13.22 30.68
CA VAL A 462 16.61 12.19 29.89
C VAL A 462 16.09 10.79 30.24
N GLU A 463 15.89 10.49 31.52
CA GLU A 463 15.32 9.22 31.96
C GLU A 463 13.93 8.99 31.37
N GLN A 464 13.02 9.99 31.43
CA GLN A 464 11.68 9.87 30.85
C GLN A 464 11.71 9.70 29.33
N GLN A 465 12.62 10.39 28.63
CA GLN A 465 12.82 10.21 27.18
C GLN A 465 13.28 8.80 26.84
N VAL A 466 14.22 8.24 27.61
CA VAL A 466 14.70 6.85 27.43
C VAL A 466 13.57 5.85 27.69
N GLN A 467 12.74 6.06 28.72
CA GLN A 467 11.58 5.20 28.96
C GLN A 467 10.56 5.27 27.82
N ALA A 468 10.23 6.46 27.33
CA ALA A 468 9.34 6.61 26.17
C ALA A 468 9.92 5.95 24.91
N ALA A 469 11.22 6.10 24.65
CA ALA A 469 11.90 5.45 23.53
C ALA A 469 11.89 3.91 23.67
N ARG A 470 12.02 3.38 24.87
CA ARG A 470 11.91 1.93 25.16
C ARG A 470 10.50 1.41 24.88
N LEU A 471 9.46 2.15 25.29
CA LEU A 471 8.06 1.82 24.97
C LEU A 471 7.82 1.87 23.45
N GLY A 472 8.39 2.88 22.77
CA GLY A 472 8.29 3.04 21.32
C GLY A 472 8.98 1.91 20.54
N ALA A 473 10.19 1.53 20.92
CA ALA A 473 10.94 0.44 20.29
C ALA A 473 10.18 -0.89 20.35
N HIS A 474 9.45 -1.15 21.44
CA HIS A 474 8.57 -2.32 21.53
C HIS A 474 7.42 -2.26 20.50
N ALA A 475 6.71 -1.13 20.40
CA ALA A 475 5.64 -0.96 19.42
C ALA A 475 6.15 -1.11 17.99
N GLU A 476 7.29 -0.50 17.68
CA GLU A 476 7.91 -0.56 16.36
C GLU A 476 8.38 -1.97 16.01
N LEU A 477 8.92 -2.73 16.97
CA LEU A 477 9.31 -4.12 16.74
C LEU A 477 8.10 -5.02 16.49
N VAL A 478 7.03 -4.89 17.27
CA VAL A 478 5.79 -5.66 17.05
C VAL A 478 5.16 -5.31 15.69
N THR A 479 5.15 -4.02 15.34
CA THR A 479 4.68 -3.54 14.04
C THR A 479 5.54 -4.10 12.90
N ALA A 480 6.87 -4.15 13.08
CA ALA A 480 7.79 -4.77 12.14
C ALA A 480 7.60 -6.29 12.01
N LEU A 481 6.94 -6.93 12.97
CA LEU A 481 6.52 -8.33 12.89
C LEU A 481 5.11 -8.49 12.29
N GLY A 482 4.44 -7.41 11.87
CA GLY A 482 3.09 -7.47 11.29
C GLY A 482 1.96 -7.37 12.32
N GLY A 483 2.26 -7.12 13.60
CA GLY A 483 1.26 -6.83 14.65
C GLY A 483 0.21 -7.92 14.90
N GLY A 484 0.50 -9.17 14.53
CA GLY A 484 -0.43 -10.29 14.68
C GLY A 484 -1.62 -10.28 13.71
N LEU A 485 -1.60 -9.42 12.69
CA LEU A 485 -2.58 -9.41 11.60
C LEU A 485 -2.18 -10.44 10.52
N ASP A 486 -2.15 -11.72 10.91
CA ASP A 486 -1.76 -12.83 10.02
C ASP A 486 -2.61 -12.84 8.74
N ALA A 487 -1.98 -13.15 7.61
CA ALA A 487 -2.70 -13.39 6.37
C ALA A 487 -3.48 -14.72 6.41
N GLY A 488 -3.16 -15.62 7.34
CA GLY A 488 -3.77 -16.94 7.45
C GLY A 488 -3.51 -17.75 6.18
N LYS A 489 -4.56 -17.99 5.38
CA LYS A 489 -4.46 -18.67 4.07
C LYS A 489 -4.43 -17.70 2.87
N ASP A 490 -4.51 -16.39 3.11
CA ASP A 490 -4.61 -15.35 2.09
C ASP A 490 -3.24 -14.91 1.55
N VAL A 491 -2.47 -15.90 1.09
CA VAL A 491 -1.13 -15.74 0.52
C VAL A 491 -1.09 -16.50 -0.80
N PRO A 492 -0.59 -15.91 -1.90
CA PRO A 492 -0.56 -16.62 -3.17
C PRO A 492 0.43 -17.78 -3.08
N GLN A 493 0.03 -18.95 -3.59
CA GLN A 493 0.95 -20.07 -3.74
C GLN A 493 2.10 -19.67 -4.68
N ASP A 494 3.30 -20.17 -4.44
CA ASP A 494 4.50 -19.80 -5.22
C ASP A 494 4.31 -20.02 -6.73
N ALA A 495 3.55 -21.04 -7.13
CA ALA A 495 3.22 -21.31 -8.53
C ALA A 495 2.42 -20.18 -9.21
N LYS A 496 1.58 -19.45 -8.45
CA LYS A 496 0.80 -18.30 -8.98
C LYS A 496 1.64 -17.04 -9.18
N THR A 497 2.82 -16.98 -8.57
CA THR A 497 3.73 -15.84 -8.72
C THR A 497 4.61 -15.92 -9.96
N LEU A 498 4.43 -16.97 -10.77
CA LEU A 498 5.15 -17.19 -12.01
C LEU A 498 4.16 -17.14 -13.18
N PRO A 499 4.54 -16.54 -14.32
CA PRO A 499 3.72 -16.63 -15.53
C PRO A 499 3.58 -18.09 -15.97
N SER A 500 2.46 -18.40 -16.61
CA SER A 500 2.16 -19.74 -17.07
C SER A 500 3.17 -20.15 -18.13
N LYS A 501 3.74 -21.36 -18.01
CA LYS A 501 4.57 -21.90 -19.09
C LYS A 501 3.69 -22.16 -20.30
N THR A 502 4.06 -21.63 -21.46
CA THR A 502 3.39 -21.92 -22.73
C THR A 502 3.27 -23.44 -22.90
N PRO A 503 2.06 -24.00 -23.09
CA PRO A 503 1.88 -25.42 -23.34
C PRO A 503 2.78 -25.91 -24.48
N ALA A 504 3.38 -27.09 -24.35
CA ALA A 504 4.31 -27.63 -25.36
C ALA A 504 3.71 -27.76 -26.78
N ALA A 505 2.38 -27.87 -26.89
CA ALA A 505 1.66 -27.88 -28.16
C ALA A 505 1.65 -26.51 -28.88
N LEU A 506 1.88 -25.42 -28.14
CA LEU A 506 1.88 -24.04 -28.62
C LEU A 506 3.28 -23.47 -28.87
N ALA A 507 4.33 -24.16 -28.39
CA ALA A 507 5.73 -23.81 -28.65
C ALA A 507 6.09 -23.82 -30.16
N VAL A 508 5.28 -24.48 -30.99
CA VAL A 508 5.43 -24.51 -32.46
C VAL A 508 5.19 -23.12 -33.08
N PHE A 509 4.48 -22.22 -32.40
CA PHE A 509 4.22 -20.85 -32.84
C PHE A 509 5.16 -19.80 -32.20
N ASP A 510 6.05 -20.21 -31.29
CA ASP A 510 6.98 -19.33 -30.56
C ASP A 510 8.32 -19.06 -31.29
N HIS A 511 8.43 -19.41 -32.58
CA HIS A 511 9.65 -19.32 -33.38
C HIS A 511 9.71 -18.13 -34.34
#